data_AF-A0A935NKE7-F1
#
_entry.id   AF-A0A935NKE7-F1
#
_cell.length_a   1.000
_cell.length_b   1.000
_cell.length_c   1.000
_cell.angle_alpha   90.00
_cell.angle_beta   90.00
_cell.angle_gamma   90.00
#
_symmetry.space_group_name_H-M   'P 1'
#
loop_
_entity.id
_entity.type
_entity.pdbx_description
1 polymer ?
#
loop_
_entity_poly.entity_id
_entity_poly.type
_entity_poly.pdbx_seq_one_letter_code
_entity_poly.pdbx_strand_id
1 'polypeptide(L)'
;MKFIFLVIAFLMSSSYLKANNKIICDTTYLEYHELINQAERYYFLNSNVDSSLAYYDKAFEQYSFIFLKDLVNAAQICVYERKLKFREYLLKGFKFGLQIKHLNHFPLLKTLTDDLFSDTSFMEQAILNRKIYLKNINYEYLLKVYDLGIDDQIKKSQPDEVYAIEKRRNIQKIKGWINKYGFPSSKLIGIDDKDIFKNIGKPNFDIDNRKYKFSSKIDYYTTEDKSLSNTISMILLIHNQCTFLEFKEILYTAMLNGEIHPREIGCLYDNMYRDVNSIFYICKYPDVQNGLFYLNLFCDYKKFSIDKEKVNNLRSQWNIVEVEVDEKKKQFEEKYGFKLFYGFWKCM
;
A
#
# COMPACT_ATOMS: atom_id res chain seq x y z
N MET A 1 -70.45 -2.31 37.76
CA MET A 1 -69.93 -3.69 37.66
C MET A 1 -69.56 -3.93 36.20
N LYS A 2 -68.31 -4.36 35.93
CA LYS A 2 -67.65 -4.55 34.61
C LYS A 2 -67.30 -3.21 33.92
N PHE A 3 -66.09 -2.65 33.92
CA PHE A 3 -64.71 -3.17 33.97
C PHE A 3 -64.35 -4.14 32.83
N ILE A 4 -63.34 -3.69 32.06
CA ILE A 4 -62.39 -4.45 31.22
C ILE A 4 -62.95 -4.93 29.87
N PHE A 5 -62.48 -4.28 28.79
CA PHE A 5 -61.89 -4.88 27.57
C PHE A 5 -61.96 -3.90 26.40
N LEU A 6 -61.14 -2.84 26.38
CA LEU A 6 -60.87 -2.06 25.15
C LEU A 6 -59.65 -1.12 25.27
N VAL A 7 -58.51 -1.63 25.78
CA VAL A 7 -57.22 -0.90 25.75
C VAL A 7 -56.06 -1.76 25.22
N ILE A 8 -56.31 -2.97 24.72
CA ILE A 8 -55.26 -3.83 24.16
C ILE A 8 -55.47 -4.00 22.65
N ALA A 9 -55.31 -2.91 21.90
CA ALA A 9 -55.13 -2.97 20.45
C ALA A 9 -54.33 -1.77 19.88
N PHE A 10 -53.67 -0.98 20.74
CA PHE A 10 -52.85 0.17 20.31
C PHE A 10 -51.51 0.27 21.07
N LEU A 11 -50.98 -0.88 21.50
CA LEU A 11 -49.64 -1.01 22.11
C LEU A 11 -48.85 -2.19 21.51
N MET A 12 -49.13 -2.53 20.24
CA MET A 12 -48.40 -3.57 19.48
C MET A 12 -47.99 -3.06 18.08
N SER A 13 -47.68 -1.77 17.96
CA SER A 13 -47.19 -1.20 16.69
C SER A 13 -46.09 -0.14 16.86
N SER A 14 -45.35 -0.16 17.97
CA SER A 14 -44.27 0.80 18.22
C SER A 14 -42.98 0.20 18.81
N SER A 15 -42.85 -1.12 18.90
CA SER A 15 -41.68 -1.80 19.47
C SER A 15 -40.89 -2.68 18.50
N TYR A 16 -41.29 -2.78 17.23
CA TYR A 16 -40.56 -3.51 16.19
C TYR A 16 -40.27 -2.60 15.00
N LEU A 17 -39.22 -1.78 15.09
CA LEU A 17 -38.38 -1.23 14.00
C LEU A 17 -37.57 -0.02 14.51
N LYS A 18 -36.82 -0.22 15.58
CA LYS A 18 -35.50 0.39 15.71
C LYS A 18 -34.53 -0.72 16.02
N ALA A 19 -34.36 -1.61 15.03
CA ALA A 19 -33.05 -2.20 14.85
C ALA A 19 -32.12 -0.99 14.63
N ASN A 20 -31.45 -0.57 15.70
CA ASN A 20 -30.17 0.10 15.55
C ASN A 20 -29.33 -0.89 14.75
N ASN A 21 -29.36 -0.78 13.42
CA ASN A 21 -28.21 -1.10 12.59
C ASN A 21 -27.13 -0.12 13.01
N LYS A 22 -26.58 -0.34 14.20
CA LYS A 22 -25.24 0.05 14.52
C LYS A 22 -24.46 -0.74 13.49
N ILE A 23 -24.19 -0.10 12.35
CA ILE A 23 -23.25 -0.58 11.37
C ILE A 23 -22.04 -0.90 12.23
N ILE A 24 -21.79 -2.19 12.45
CA ILE A 24 -20.53 -2.64 13.00
C ILE A 24 -19.60 -2.30 11.85
N CYS A 25 -19.11 -1.07 11.81
CA CYS A 25 -18.00 -0.75 10.94
C CYS A 25 -16.93 -1.74 11.35
N ASP A 26 -16.51 -2.58 10.42
CA ASP A 26 -15.29 -3.32 10.60
C ASP A 26 -14.22 -2.28 10.98
N THR A 27 -13.76 -2.34 12.22
CA THR A 27 -12.74 -1.40 12.71
C THR A 27 -11.38 -1.73 12.09
N THR A 28 -11.29 -2.83 11.34
CA THR A 28 -10.10 -3.26 10.61
C THR A 28 -10.18 -2.87 9.13
N TYR A 29 -9.02 -2.84 8.50
CA TYR A 29 -8.87 -2.60 7.06
C TYR A 29 -9.15 -3.85 6.20
N LEU A 30 -9.66 -4.95 6.77
CA LEU A 30 -10.07 -6.12 5.98
C LEU A 30 -11.21 -5.76 5.01
N GLU A 31 -12.27 -5.12 5.52
CA GLU A 31 -13.34 -4.62 4.64
C GLU A 31 -12.80 -3.58 3.64
N TYR A 32 -11.88 -2.68 4.02
CA TYR A 32 -11.22 -1.78 3.06
C TYR A 32 -10.61 -2.56 1.89
N HIS A 33 -9.74 -3.54 2.18
CA HIS A 33 -9.06 -4.31 1.14
C HIS A 33 -10.04 -5.13 0.31
N GLU A 34 -11.10 -5.66 0.91
CA GLU A 34 -12.14 -6.36 0.16
C GLU A 34 -12.92 -5.41 -0.76
N LEU A 35 -13.25 -4.20 -0.32
CA LEU A 35 -13.89 -3.20 -1.18
C LEU A 35 -13.00 -2.83 -2.37
N ILE A 36 -11.69 -2.66 -2.16
CA ILE A 36 -10.74 -2.44 -3.25
C ILE A 36 -10.71 -3.65 -4.21
N ASN A 37 -10.64 -4.87 -3.68
CA ASN A 37 -10.64 -6.08 -4.49
C ASN A 37 -11.93 -6.22 -5.33
N GLN A 38 -13.09 -5.91 -4.75
CA GLN A 38 -14.36 -5.86 -5.47
C GLN A 38 -14.33 -4.81 -6.56
N ALA A 39 -13.85 -3.59 -6.27
CA ALA A 39 -13.72 -2.53 -7.26
C ALA A 39 -12.87 -2.98 -8.47
N GLU A 40 -11.74 -3.65 -8.22
CA GLU A 40 -10.88 -4.18 -9.28
C GLU A 40 -11.55 -5.32 -10.06
N ARG A 41 -12.23 -6.26 -9.39
CA ARG A 41 -12.99 -7.35 -10.04
C ARG A 41 -14.05 -6.79 -10.99
N TYR A 42 -14.88 -5.87 -10.51
CA TYR A 42 -15.95 -5.27 -11.32
C TYR A 42 -15.42 -4.59 -12.58
N TYR A 43 -14.30 -3.87 -12.49
CA TYR A 43 -13.74 -3.19 -13.65
C TYR A 43 -13.02 -4.14 -14.60
N PHE A 44 -12.00 -4.87 -14.10
CA PHE A 44 -11.06 -5.60 -14.96
C PHE A 44 -11.61 -6.94 -15.45
N LEU A 45 -12.54 -7.57 -14.71
CA LEU A 45 -13.15 -8.84 -15.13
C LEU A 45 -14.53 -8.65 -15.73
N ASN A 46 -15.36 -7.77 -15.15
CA ASN A 46 -16.77 -7.65 -15.52
C ASN A 46 -17.10 -6.44 -16.39
N SER A 47 -16.14 -5.54 -16.62
CA SER A 47 -16.34 -4.29 -17.37
C SER A 47 -17.49 -3.44 -16.84
N ASN A 48 -17.74 -3.50 -15.53
CA ASN A 48 -18.78 -2.75 -14.84
C ASN A 48 -18.16 -1.55 -14.11
N VAL A 49 -18.17 -0.41 -14.81
CA VAL A 49 -17.56 0.84 -14.35
C VAL A 49 -18.29 1.41 -13.12
N ASP A 50 -19.62 1.41 -13.12
CA ASP A 50 -20.40 2.05 -12.07
C ASP A 50 -20.25 1.31 -10.74
N SER A 51 -20.33 -0.02 -10.76
CA SER A 51 -20.07 -0.83 -9.55
C SER A 51 -18.63 -0.65 -9.08
N SER A 52 -17.65 -0.67 -9.99
CA SER A 52 -16.24 -0.45 -9.61
C SER A 52 -16.04 0.86 -8.86
N LEU A 53 -16.53 1.97 -9.42
CA LEU A 53 -16.37 3.28 -8.80
C LEU A 53 -17.16 3.39 -7.47
N ALA A 54 -18.34 2.78 -7.38
CA ALA A 54 -19.10 2.75 -6.13
C ALA A 54 -18.36 2.03 -5.00
N TYR A 55 -17.63 0.94 -5.29
CA TYR A 55 -16.81 0.25 -4.30
C TYR A 55 -15.59 1.08 -3.88
N TYR A 56 -14.92 1.74 -4.83
CA TYR A 56 -13.86 2.70 -4.50
C TYR A 56 -14.38 3.84 -3.61
N ASP A 57 -15.51 4.44 -3.96
CA ASP A 57 -16.13 5.52 -3.19
C ASP A 57 -16.43 5.07 -1.76
N LYS A 58 -17.06 3.90 -1.61
CA LYS A 58 -17.38 3.33 -0.30
C LYS A 58 -16.11 3.15 0.54
N ALA A 59 -15.05 2.56 -0.03
CA ALA A 59 -13.78 2.38 0.68
C ALA A 59 -13.18 3.73 1.10
N PHE A 60 -13.20 4.72 0.20
CA PHE A 60 -12.59 6.01 0.47
C PHE A 60 -13.40 6.87 1.44
N GLU A 61 -14.71 6.68 1.54
CA GLU A 61 -15.58 7.40 2.48
C GLU A 61 -15.52 6.83 3.90
N GLN A 62 -15.39 5.51 4.03
CA GLN A 62 -15.44 4.83 5.33
C GLN A 62 -14.10 4.86 6.09
N TYR A 63 -12.97 4.98 5.37
CA TYR A 63 -11.64 4.84 5.96
C TYR A 63 -10.85 6.16 5.95
N SER A 64 -10.20 6.45 7.08
CA SER A 64 -9.45 7.69 7.29
C SER A 64 -8.11 7.72 6.58
N PHE A 65 -7.45 6.57 6.46
CA PHE A 65 -6.27 6.39 5.63
C PHE A 65 -6.66 5.63 4.37
N ILE A 66 -6.08 6.04 3.24
CA ILE A 66 -6.29 5.43 1.93
C ILE A 66 -4.93 5.24 1.31
N PHE A 67 -4.66 4.04 0.80
CA PHE A 67 -3.42 3.80 0.07
C PHE A 67 -3.46 4.61 -1.21
N LEU A 68 -2.43 5.44 -1.42
CA LEU A 68 -2.41 6.39 -2.54
C LEU A 68 -2.58 5.70 -3.89
N LYS A 69 -2.08 4.47 -4.01
CA LYS A 69 -2.27 3.61 -5.16
C LYS A 69 -3.74 3.48 -5.58
N ASP A 70 -4.63 3.24 -4.63
CA ASP A 70 -6.02 2.93 -4.95
C ASP A 70 -6.74 4.16 -5.51
N LEU A 71 -6.41 5.36 -5.00
CA LEU A 71 -6.89 6.64 -5.55
C LEU A 71 -6.40 6.87 -6.98
N VAL A 72 -5.13 6.55 -7.25
CA VAL A 72 -4.55 6.74 -8.58
C VAL A 72 -5.09 5.70 -9.57
N ASN A 73 -5.36 4.47 -9.14
CA ASN A 73 -6.04 3.46 -9.96
C ASN A 73 -7.47 3.90 -10.30
N ALA A 74 -8.26 4.35 -9.32
CA ALA A 74 -9.60 4.87 -9.54
C ALA A 74 -9.61 6.11 -10.46
N ALA A 75 -8.62 7.00 -10.32
CA ALA A 75 -8.46 8.15 -11.20
C ALA A 75 -8.17 7.75 -12.65
N GLN A 76 -7.28 6.77 -12.87
CA GLN A 76 -6.99 6.25 -14.22
C GLN A 76 -8.23 5.63 -14.87
N ILE A 77 -9.02 4.87 -14.11
CA ILE A 77 -10.31 4.32 -14.58
C ILE A 77 -11.23 5.47 -15.01
N CYS A 78 -11.42 6.48 -14.16
CA CYS A 78 -12.26 7.62 -14.50
C CYS A 78 -11.78 8.36 -15.76
N VAL A 79 -10.47 8.58 -15.93
CA VAL A 79 -9.94 9.24 -17.13
C VAL A 79 -10.20 8.41 -18.38
N TYR A 80 -9.90 7.12 -18.34
CA TYR A 80 -10.12 6.22 -19.47
C TYR A 80 -11.60 6.17 -19.88
N GLU A 81 -12.50 6.13 -18.89
CA GLU A 81 -13.96 6.11 -19.07
C GLU A 81 -14.57 7.51 -19.27
N ARG A 82 -13.74 8.55 -19.45
CA ARG A 82 -14.15 9.95 -19.66
C ARG A 82 -15.06 10.52 -18.56
N LYS A 83 -14.90 10.06 -17.32
CA LYS A 83 -15.63 10.52 -16.14
C LYS A 83 -14.84 11.60 -15.41
N LEU A 84 -15.43 12.78 -15.21
CA LEU A 84 -14.78 13.92 -14.52
C LEU A 84 -14.42 13.68 -13.04
N LYS A 85 -14.98 12.61 -12.44
CA LYS A 85 -14.72 12.22 -11.05
C LYS A 85 -13.24 11.95 -10.74
N PHE A 86 -12.40 11.73 -11.76
CA PHE A 86 -10.95 11.61 -11.56
C PHE A 86 -10.37 12.78 -10.74
N ARG A 87 -10.89 14.00 -10.91
CA ARG A 87 -10.42 15.20 -10.19
C ARG A 87 -10.59 15.05 -8.68
N GLU A 88 -11.70 14.47 -8.23
CA GLU A 88 -11.98 14.24 -6.81
C GLU A 88 -11.00 13.22 -6.21
N TYR A 89 -10.73 12.12 -6.92
CA TYR A 89 -9.75 11.12 -6.49
C TYR A 89 -8.33 11.70 -6.43
N LEU A 90 -7.93 12.50 -7.42
CA LEU A 90 -6.63 13.17 -7.40
C LEU A 90 -6.52 14.15 -6.23
N LEU A 91 -7.52 15.01 -6.03
CA LEU A 91 -7.56 15.96 -4.90
C LEU A 91 -7.43 15.23 -3.56
N LYS A 92 -8.13 14.10 -3.39
CA LYS A 92 -8.00 13.25 -2.21
C LYS A 92 -6.59 12.65 -2.10
N GLY A 93 -5.99 12.23 -3.21
CA GLY A 93 -4.61 11.73 -3.27
C GLY A 93 -3.58 12.71 -2.71
N PHE A 94 -3.75 14.01 -2.89
CA PHE A 94 -2.84 15.01 -2.30
C PHE A 94 -2.84 14.99 -0.77
N LYS A 95 -3.91 14.53 -0.11
CA LYS A 95 -3.96 14.31 1.35
C LYS A 95 -3.11 13.11 1.81
N PHE A 96 -2.70 12.26 0.87
CA PHE A 96 -1.94 11.03 1.12
C PHE A 96 -0.59 11.02 0.38
N GLY A 97 -0.09 12.21 0.00
CA GLY A 97 1.26 12.38 -0.51
C GLY A 97 1.38 12.56 -2.02
N LEU A 98 0.28 12.49 -2.78
CA LEU A 98 0.32 12.79 -4.21
C LEU A 98 0.87 14.20 -4.46
N GLN A 99 1.59 14.34 -5.57
CA GLN A 99 2.05 15.62 -6.09
C GLN A 99 1.72 15.67 -7.58
N ILE A 100 1.54 16.88 -8.12
CA ILE A 100 1.18 17.05 -9.53
C ILE A 100 2.23 16.43 -10.46
N LYS A 101 3.52 16.51 -10.09
CA LYS A 101 4.62 15.88 -10.81
C LYS A 101 4.50 14.36 -10.93
N HIS A 102 3.83 13.69 -9.98
CA HIS A 102 3.67 12.24 -10.01
C HIS A 102 2.77 11.79 -11.16
N LEU A 103 1.83 12.64 -11.61
CA LEU A 103 0.92 12.32 -12.71
C LEU A 103 1.67 12.02 -14.02
N ASN A 104 2.85 12.60 -14.19
CA ASN A 104 3.70 12.36 -15.36
C ASN A 104 4.24 10.92 -15.47
N HIS A 105 4.10 10.10 -14.41
CA HIS A 105 4.46 8.68 -14.42
C HIS A 105 3.33 7.78 -14.91
N PHE A 106 2.11 8.30 -15.09
CA PHE A 106 0.92 7.55 -15.47
C PHE A 106 0.47 8.03 -16.86
N PRO A 107 0.56 7.22 -17.93
CA PRO A 107 0.30 7.70 -19.30
C PRO A 107 -1.07 8.36 -19.46
N LEU A 108 -2.12 7.78 -18.87
CA LEU A 108 -3.47 8.35 -18.89
C LEU A 108 -3.61 9.68 -18.14
N LEU A 109 -2.85 9.89 -17.07
CA LEU A 109 -2.94 11.12 -16.26
C LEU A 109 -1.99 12.21 -16.77
N LYS A 110 -0.88 11.81 -17.39
CA LYS A 110 0.15 12.71 -17.93
C LYS A 110 -0.44 13.73 -18.90
N THR A 111 -1.41 13.32 -19.73
CA THR A 111 -2.04 14.21 -20.72
C THR A 111 -2.88 15.31 -20.08
N LEU A 112 -3.21 15.20 -18.79
CA LEU A 112 -4.02 16.16 -18.05
C LEU A 112 -3.18 17.03 -17.11
N THR A 113 -1.88 16.76 -16.97
CA THR A 113 -1.03 17.42 -15.97
C THR A 113 -1.01 18.94 -16.17
N ASP A 114 -0.82 19.41 -17.40
CA ASP A 114 -0.69 20.85 -17.70
C ASP A 114 -2.01 21.59 -17.45
N ASP A 115 -3.13 21.01 -17.88
CA ASP A 115 -4.47 21.56 -17.65
C ASP A 115 -4.76 21.67 -16.15
N LEU A 116 -4.50 20.59 -15.39
CA LEU A 116 -4.69 20.59 -13.93
C LEU A 116 -3.75 21.57 -13.21
N PHE A 117 -2.52 21.73 -13.69
CA PHE A 117 -1.56 22.67 -13.13
C PHE A 117 -1.96 24.12 -13.39
N SER A 118 -2.57 24.41 -14.54
CA SER A 118 -3.09 25.74 -14.87
C SER A 118 -4.40 26.10 -14.17
N ASP A 119 -5.14 25.12 -13.65
CA ASP A 119 -6.37 25.35 -12.88
C ASP A 119 -6.03 25.81 -11.45
N THR A 120 -6.15 27.12 -11.22
CA THR A 120 -5.89 27.75 -9.91
C THR A 120 -6.72 27.13 -8.78
N SER A 121 -8.01 26.85 -9.00
CA SER A 121 -8.87 26.32 -7.95
C SER A 121 -8.48 24.88 -7.57
N PHE A 122 -8.15 24.07 -8.57
CA PHE A 122 -7.64 22.72 -8.34
C PHE A 122 -6.31 22.75 -7.58
N MET A 123 -5.37 23.60 -8.00
CA MET A 123 -4.05 23.68 -7.38
C MET A 123 -4.09 24.26 -5.96
N GLU A 124 -4.95 25.22 -5.67
CA GLU A 124 -5.19 25.71 -4.31
C GLU A 124 -5.64 24.58 -3.38
N GLN A 125 -6.60 23.77 -3.82
CA GLN A 125 -7.07 22.60 -3.05
C GLN A 125 -5.98 21.53 -2.92
N ALA A 126 -5.22 21.26 -3.97
CA ALA A 126 -4.10 20.33 -3.95
C ALA A 126 -3.03 20.76 -2.92
N ILE A 127 -2.68 22.05 -2.86
CA ILE A 127 -1.74 22.61 -1.89
C ILE A 127 -2.28 22.48 -0.46
N LEU A 128 -3.56 22.78 -0.22
CA LEU A 128 -4.18 22.62 1.09
C LEU A 128 -4.15 21.17 1.55
N ASN A 129 -4.51 20.24 0.67
CA ASN A 129 -4.50 18.80 0.96
C ASN A 129 -3.09 18.27 1.22
N ARG A 130 -2.10 18.74 0.47
CA ARG A 130 -0.68 18.44 0.69
C ARG A 130 -0.19 18.90 2.07
N LYS A 131 -0.64 20.06 2.57
CA LYS A 131 -0.31 20.50 3.94
C LYS A 131 -0.86 19.55 5.01
N ILE A 132 -2.03 18.95 4.78
CA ILE A 132 -2.60 17.93 5.67
C ILE A 132 -1.69 16.70 5.71
N TYR A 133 -1.29 16.20 4.53
CA TYR A 133 -0.34 15.09 4.42
C TYR A 133 0.94 15.34 5.23
N LEU A 134 1.60 16.47 4.99
CA LEU A 134 2.87 16.82 5.63
C LEU A 134 2.75 16.93 7.16
N LYS A 135 1.58 17.29 7.70
CA LYS A 135 1.34 17.37 9.16
C LYS A 135 1.24 16.00 9.81
N ASN A 136 0.81 14.98 9.07
CA ASN A 136 0.56 13.64 9.62
C ASN A 136 1.81 12.75 9.66
N ILE A 137 2.93 13.21 9.09
CA ILE A 137 4.16 12.43 9.01
C ILE A 137 4.94 12.50 10.33
N ASN A 138 5.33 11.33 10.84
CA ASN A 138 6.29 11.22 11.93
C ASN A 138 7.72 11.36 11.40
N TYR A 139 8.21 12.60 11.29
CA TYR A 139 9.54 12.90 10.75
C TYR A 139 10.70 12.34 11.60
N GLU A 140 10.54 12.22 12.92
CA GLU A 140 11.57 11.60 13.76
C GLU A 140 11.75 10.13 13.40
N TYR A 141 10.62 9.42 13.22
CA TYR A 141 10.66 8.01 12.84
C TYR A 141 11.15 7.83 11.40
N LEU A 142 10.72 8.67 10.46
CA LEU A 142 11.21 8.67 9.08
C LEU A 142 12.74 8.82 9.03
N LEU A 143 13.31 9.75 9.81
CA LEU A 143 14.76 9.93 9.90
C LEU A 143 15.49 8.68 10.40
N LYS A 144 14.93 7.97 11.39
CA LYS A 144 15.52 6.71 11.88
C LYS A 144 15.53 5.64 10.81
N VAL A 145 14.44 5.52 10.05
CA VAL A 145 14.33 4.59 8.92
C VAL A 145 15.35 4.95 7.83
N TYR A 146 15.49 6.23 7.49
CA TYR A 146 16.51 6.69 6.53
C TYR A 146 17.93 6.37 6.99
N ASP A 147 18.27 6.67 8.23
CA ASP A 147 19.61 6.41 8.77
C ASP A 147 19.93 4.91 8.80
N LEU A 148 18.96 4.06 9.17
CA LEU A 148 19.12 2.61 9.12
C LEU A 148 19.25 2.10 7.68
N GLY A 149 18.46 2.64 6.76
CA GLY A 149 18.56 2.32 5.34
C GLY A 149 19.93 2.63 4.76
N ILE A 150 20.48 3.81 5.07
CA ILE A 150 21.82 4.22 4.64
C ILE A 150 22.89 3.28 5.22
N ASP A 151 22.84 3.02 6.53
CA ASP A 151 23.77 2.11 7.21
C ASP A 151 23.71 0.69 6.63
N ASP A 152 22.51 0.19 6.35
CA ASP A 152 22.29 -1.11 5.73
C ASP A 152 22.93 -1.21 4.33
N GLN A 153 22.75 -0.21 3.46
CA GLN A 153 23.38 -0.21 2.13
C GLN A 153 24.90 -0.14 2.19
N ILE A 154 25.47 0.57 3.18
CA ILE A 154 26.93 0.62 3.38
C ILE A 154 27.43 -0.77 3.78
N LYS A 155 26.76 -1.40 4.75
CA LYS A 155 27.13 -2.72 5.28
C LYS A 155 26.92 -3.85 4.28
N LYS A 156 26.03 -3.68 3.30
CA LYS A 156 25.84 -4.63 2.18
C LYS A 156 27.11 -4.86 1.35
N SER A 157 28.08 -3.95 1.41
CA SER A 157 29.39 -4.13 0.76
C SER A 157 30.40 -4.96 1.57
N GLN A 158 30.06 -5.33 2.81
CA GLN A 158 30.88 -6.20 3.66
C GLN A 158 30.72 -7.68 3.27
N PRO A 159 31.63 -8.57 3.72
CA PRO A 159 31.48 -10.00 3.52
C PRO A 159 30.12 -10.52 4.00
N ASP A 160 29.55 -11.51 3.30
CA ASP A 160 28.19 -11.99 3.52
C ASP A 160 27.92 -12.43 4.96
N GLU A 161 28.89 -13.06 5.62
CA GLU A 161 28.78 -13.48 7.03
C GLU A 161 28.58 -12.29 7.99
N VAL A 162 29.31 -11.20 7.75
CA VAL A 162 29.21 -9.97 8.52
C VAL A 162 27.87 -9.29 8.24
N TYR A 163 27.50 -9.18 6.96
CA TYR A 163 26.23 -8.57 6.59
C TYR A 163 25.03 -9.38 7.09
N ALA A 164 25.13 -10.71 7.18
CA ALA A 164 24.10 -11.57 7.76
C ALA A 164 23.85 -11.30 9.25
N ILE A 165 24.85 -10.86 10.01
CA ILE A 165 24.69 -10.40 11.39
C ILE A 165 23.98 -9.04 11.41
N GLU A 166 24.37 -8.13 10.52
CA GLU A 166 23.79 -6.79 10.43
C GLU A 166 22.30 -6.82 10.03
N LYS A 167 21.91 -7.66 9.06
CA LYS A 167 20.50 -7.89 8.71
C LYS A 167 19.65 -8.28 9.92
N ARG A 168 20.15 -9.22 10.75
CA ARG A 168 19.47 -9.65 11.98
C ARG A 168 19.35 -8.50 13.00
N ARG A 169 20.41 -7.71 13.17
CA ARG A 169 20.39 -6.52 14.04
C ARG A 169 19.38 -5.47 13.56
N ASN A 170 19.34 -5.21 12.27
CA ASN A 170 18.41 -4.24 11.66
C ASN A 170 16.96 -4.65 11.89
N ILE A 171 16.67 -5.94 11.72
CA ILE A 171 15.35 -6.52 11.99
C ILE A 171 14.93 -6.37 13.46
N GLN A 172 15.83 -6.60 14.42
CA GLN A 172 15.52 -6.37 15.83
C GLN A 172 15.29 -4.88 16.16
N LYS A 173 16.07 -3.97 15.55
CA LYS A 173 15.83 -2.53 15.67
C LYS A 173 14.43 -2.15 15.17
N ILE A 174 14.04 -2.64 13.99
CA ILE A 174 12.73 -2.39 13.40
C ILE A 174 11.62 -2.94 14.30
N LYS A 175 11.74 -4.17 14.83
CA LYS A 175 10.79 -4.73 15.82
C LYS A 175 10.62 -3.80 17.04
N GLY A 176 11.73 -3.32 17.60
CA GLY A 176 11.71 -2.36 18.71
C GLY A 176 11.01 -1.05 18.35
N TRP A 177 11.19 -0.56 17.12
CA TRP A 177 10.50 0.64 16.64
C TRP A 177 9.02 0.42 16.40
N ILE A 178 8.63 -0.73 15.86
CA ILE A 178 7.21 -1.09 15.65
C ILE A 178 6.46 -1.07 16.98
N ASN A 179 7.03 -1.67 18.03
CA ASN A 179 6.43 -1.66 19.37
C ASN A 179 6.28 -0.24 19.94
N LYS A 180 7.16 0.69 19.55
CA LYS A 180 7.18 2.06 20.08
C LYS A 180 6.30 3.03 19.28
N TYR A 181 6.30 2.89 17.96
CA TYR A 181 5.76 3.90 17.03
C TYR A 181 4.65 3.36 16.12
N GLY A 182 4.53 2.05 15.95
CA GLY A 182 3.73 1.41 14.89
C GLY A 182 4.56 1.01 13.67
N PHE A 183 3.93 0.32 12.70
CA PHE A 183 4.62 -0.15 11.51
C PHE A 183 5.14 1.03 10.64
N PRO A 184 6.40 1.02 10.17
CA PRO A 184 7.01 2.13 9.43
C PRO A 184 6.46 2.22 8.00
N SER A 185 5.23 2.69 7.91
CA SER A 185 4.38 2.67 6.71
C SER A 185 4.21 4.03 6.06
N SER A 186 3.66 4.06 4.84
CA SER A 186 3.20 5.30 4.21
C SER A 186 2.15 6.05 5.04
N LYS A 187 1.37 5.32 5.86
CA LYS A 187 0.41 5.92 6.79
C LYS A 187 1.08 6.75 7.89
N LEU A 188 2.23 6.30 8.39
CA LEU A 188 2.88 6.89 9.56
C LEU A 188 4.06 7.79 9.20
N ILE A 189 4.88 7.38 8.24
CA ILE A 189 6.14 8.06 7.86
C ILE A 189 6.12 8.59 6.42
N GLY A 190 5.00 8.45 5.72
CA GLY A 190 4.81 8.98 4.36
C GLY A 190 5.35 8.05 3.26
N ILE A 191 4.95 8.34 2.03
CA ILE A 191 5.53 7.73 0.82
C ILE A 191 6.94 8.31 0.57
N ASP A 192 7.70 7.63 -0.28
CA ASP A 192 8.94 8.16 -0.84
C ASP A 192 8.67 9.47 -1.58
N ASP A 193 9.38 10.52 -1.18
CA ASP A 193 9.11 11.88 -1.64
C ASP A 193 10.34 12.77 -1.43
N LYS A 194 11.03 13.10 -2.53
CA LYS A 194 12.22 13.98 -2.55
C LYS A 194 11.99 15.38 -1.98
N ASP A 195 10.75 15.85 -1.95
CA ASP A 195 10.41 17.19 -1.49
C ASP A 195 9.86 17.21 -0.05
N ILE A 196 9.68 16.05 0.60
CA ILE A 196 9.05 15.93 1.92
C ILE A 196 9.71 16.82 2.98
N PHE A 197 11.05 16.81 3.04
CA PHE A 197 11.80 17.63 3.98
C PHE A 197 12.00 19.07 3.49
N LYS A 198 12.07 19.28 2.18
CA LYS A 198 12.12 20.63 1.58
C LYS A 198 10.84 21.41 1.90
N ASN A 199 9.68 20.77 1.86
CA ASN A 199 8.39 21.39 2.17
C ASN A 199 8.25 21.85 3.63
N ILE A 200 9.07 21.31 4.54
CA ILE A 200 9.12 21.75 5.95
C ILE A 200 10.38 22.56 6.27
N GLY A 201 11.10 23.06 5.25
CA GLY A 201 12.28 23.91 5.42
C GLY A 201 13.53 23.19 5.94
N LYS A 202 13.62 21.86 5.80
CA LYS A 202 14.73 21.03 6.27
C LYS A 202 15.36 20.14 5.18
N PRO A 203 15.66 20.63 3.97
CA PRO A 203 16.08 19.80 2.83
C PRO A 203 17.29 18.87 3.12
N ASN A 204 18.22 19.27 3.99
CA ASN A 204 19.38 18.47 4.40
C ASN A 204 19.03 17.18 5.19
N PHE A 205 17.76 17.00 5.55
CA PHE A 205 17.25 15.79 6.22
C PHE A 205 16.71 14.75 5.24
N ASP A 206 16.61 15.09 3.95
CA ASP A 206 16.27 14.12 2.93
C ASP A 206 17.38 13.07 2.75
N ILE A 207 17.00 11.82 2.47
CA ILE A 207 17.96 10.72 2.29
C ILE A 207 18.98 11.02 1.19
N ASP A 208 18.55 11.70 0.12
CA ASP A 208 19.41 12.07 -1.00
C ASP A 208 20.54 13.02 -0.59
N ASN A 209 20.30 13.87 0.40
CA ASN A 209 21.32 14.75 0.95
C ASN A 209 22.11 14.09 2.09
N ARG A 210 21.45 13.27 2.92
CA ARG A 210 22.06 12.64 4.10
C ARG A 210 23.11 11.60 3.73
N LYS A 211 22.86 10.78 2.70
CA LYS A 211 23.72 9.65 2.33
C LYS A 211 25.17 10.03 2.07
N TYR A 212 25.42 11.21 1.49
CA TYR A 212 26.76 11.71 1.20
C TYR A 212 27.59 12.04 2.45
N LYS A 213 26.96 12.19 3.63
CA LYS A 213 27.69 12.28 4.90
C LYS A 213 28.37 10.97 5.29
N PHE A 214 27.89 9.86 4.74
CA PHE A 214 28.36 8.51 5.09
C PHE A 214 29.22 7.89 3.99
N SER A 215 28.76 7.92 2.72
CA SER A 215 29.51 7.37 1.60
C SER A 215 28.96 7.85 0.25
N SER A 216 29.84 8.12 -0.71
CA SER A 216 29.46 8.38 -2.12
C SER A 216 29.13 7.10 -2.90
N LYS A 217 29.49 5.91 -2.39
CA LYS A 217 29.25 4.63 -3.07
C LYS A 217 27.78 4.21 -3.10
N ILE A 218 26.94 4.85 -2.30
CA ILE A 218 25.50 4.60 -2.19
C ILE A 218 24.67 5.66 -2.94
N ASP A 219 25.26 6.31 -3.95
CA ASP A 219 24.58 7.33 -4.75
C ASP A 219 23.28 6.81 -5.40
N TYR A 220 23.26 5.54 -5.78
CA TYR A 220 22.09 4.84 -6.32
C TYR A 220 20.93 4.71 -5.32
N TYR A 221 21.21 4.82 -4.01
CA TYR A 221 20.19 4.70 -2.96
C TYR A 221 19.50 6.04 -2.78
N THR A 222 18.32 6.16 -3.38
CA THR A 222 17.54 7.40 -3.47
C THR A 222 16.07 7.10 -3.22
N THR A 223 15.28 8.11 -2.86
CA THR A 223 13.82 8.00 -2.81
C THR A 223 13.24 7.67 -4.18
N GLU A 224 12.27 6.76 -4.21
CA GLU A 224 11.55 6.39 -5.43
C GLU A 224 10.20 7.13 -5.55
N ASP A 225 10.20 8.40 -5.94
CA ASP A 225 8.97 9.23 -6.08
C ASP A 225 7.86 8.57 -6.92
N LYS A 226 8.25 7.76 -7.92
CA LYS A 226 7.31 7.05 -8.81
C LYS A 226 6.60 5.85 -8.17
N SER A 227 7.07 5.40 -7.00
CA SER A 227 6.55 4.20 -6.32
C SER A 227 5.20 4.45 -5.66
N LEU A 228 4.90 5.70 -5.26
CA LEU A 228 3.74 6.08 -4.45
C LEU A 228 3.61 5.24 -3.17
N SER A 229 4.73 4.78 -2.62
CA SER A 229 4.83 3.92 -1.45
C SER A 229 6.07 4.25 -0.62
N ASN A 230 6.21 3.68 0.57
CA ASN A 230 7.45 3.80 1.34
C ASN A 230 8.40 2.65 0.98
N THR A 231 9.29 2.85 0.01
CA THR A 231 10.14 1.76 -0.47
C THR A 231 11.31 1.48 0.47
N ILE A 232 11.78 2.49 1.21
CA ILE A 232 12.91 2.37 2.12
C ILE A 232 12.64 1.34 3.23
N SER A 233 11.45 1.37 3.84
CA SER A 233 11.02 0.36 4.80
C SER A 233 11.00 -1.04 4.17
N MET A 234 10.48 -1.16 2.94
CA MET A 234 10.42 -2.45 2.24
C MET A 234 11.80 -3.01 1.91
N ILE A 235 12.77 -2.17 1.52
CA ILE A 235 14.15 -2.58 1.25
C ILE A 235 14.78 -3.21 2.49
N LEU A 236 14.65 -2.56 3.65
CA LEU A 236 15.17 -3.06 4.92
C LEU A 236 14.58 -4.43 5.29
N LEU A 237 13.28 -4.61 5.07
CA LEU A 237 12.59 -5.87 5.34
C LEU A 237 12.98 -6.97 4.34
N ILE A 238 13.16 -6.64 3.06
CA ILE A 238 13.47 -7.59 1.98
C ILE A 238 14.90 -8.12 2.02
N HIS A 239 15.85 -7.33 2.53
CA HIS A 239 17.23 -7.76 2.66
C HIS A 239 17.38 -8.97 3.59
N ASN A 240 16.54 -9.10 4.62
CA ASN A 240 16.38 -10.35 5.35
C ASN A 240 15.32 -11.25 4.69
N GLN A 241 15.74 -12.35 4.06
CA GLN A 241 14.84 -13.33 3.44
C GLN A 241 13.85 -13.95 4.43
N CYS A 242 14.14 -13.92 5.72
CA CYS A 242 13.33 -14.53 6.78
C CYS A 242 12.21 -13.63 7.31
N THR A 243 12.16 -12.37 6.86
CA THR A 243 11.31 -11.34 7.48
C THR A 243 9.86 -11.74 7.56
N PHE A 244 9.28 -12.35 6.52
CA PHE A 244 7.88 -12.77 6.56
C PHE A 244 7.59 -13.71 7.74
N LEU A 245 8.41 -14.74 7.95
CA LEU A 245 8.23 -15.70 9.06
C LEU A 245 8.41 -15.00 10.41
N GLU A 246 9.45 -14.17 10.51
CA GLU A 246 9.77 -13.45 11.74
C GLU A 246 8.75 -12.37 12.13
N PHE A 247 7.98 -11.86 11.15
CA PHE A 247 7.05 -10.76 11.32
C PHE A 247 5.61 -11.16 11.02
N LYS A 248 5.28 -12.44 10.79
CA LYS A 248 3.95 -12.84 10.28
C LYS A 248 2.79 -12.18 11.04
N GLU A 249 2.81 -12.26 12.37
CA GLU A 249 1.78 -11.65 13.23
C GLU A 249 1.83 -10.11 13.22
N ILE A 250 3.03 -9.53 13.14
CA ILE A 250 3.24 -8.09 13.02
C ILE A 250 2.67 -7.56 11.70
N LEU A 251 2.95 -8.26 10.59
CA LEU A 251 2.47 -7.92 9.25
C LEU A 251 0.96 -8.07 9.15
N TYR A 252 0.41 -9.15 9.71
CA TYR A 252 -1.03 -9.34 9.78
C TYR A 252 -1.70 -8.21 10.58
N THR A 253 -1.17 -7.89 11.76
CA THR A 253 -1.68 -6.77 12.58
C THR A 253 -1.56 -5.42 11.85
N ALA A 254 -0.43 -5.17 11.17
CA ALA A 254 -0.23 -3.97 10.37
C ALA A 254 -1.23 -3.87 9.22
N MET A 255 -1.58 -5.00 8.57
CA MET A 255 -2.61 -5.07 7.53
C MET A 255 -3.98 -4.70 8.10
N LEU A 256 -4.37 -5.30 9.23
CA LEU A 256 -5.64 -4.98 9.91
C LEU A 256 -5.74 -3.49 10.27
N ASN A 257 -4.61 -2.83 10.53
CA ASN A 257 -4.55 -1.41 10.87
C ASN A 257 -4.41 -0.49 9.64
N GLY A 258 -4.36 -1.02 8.42
CA GLY A 258 -4.14 -0.24 7.20
C GLY A 258 -2.75 0.39 7.13
N GLU A 259 -1.76 -0.22 7.78
CA GLU A 259 -0.37 0.25 7.79
C GLU A 259 0.46 -0.39 6.67
N ILE A 260 0.12 -1.57 6.20
CA ILE A 260 0.84 -2.20 5.07
C ILE A 260 -0.16 -2.70 4.04
N HIS A 261 0.15 -2.52 2.76
CA HIS A 261 -0.71 -3.04 1.71
C HIS A 261 -0.53 -4.56 1.63
N PRO A 262 -1.59 -5.39 1.49
CA PRO A 262 -1.44 -6.84 1.52
C PRO A 262 -0.49 -7.39 0.45
N ARG A 263 -0.41 -6.73 -0.71
CA ARG A 263 0.54 -7.09 -1.77
C ARG A 263 2.02 -6.91 -1.38
N GLU A 264 2.34 -5.96 -0.50
CA GLU A 264 3.69 -5.81 0.05
C GLU A 264 4.04 -6.98 0.97
N ILE A 265 3.06 -7.49 1.74
CA ILE A 265 3.22 -8.71 2.53
C ILE A 265 3.47 -9.91 1.61
N GLY A 266 2.68 -10.05 0.55
CA GLY A 266 2.89 -11.12 -0.43
C GLY A 266 4.25 -11.04 -1.13
N CYS A 267 4.79 -9.84 -1.37
CA CYS A 267 6.15 -9.65 -1.86
C CYS A 267 7.21 -10.14 -0.85
N LEU A 268 7.03 -9.84 0.44
CA LEU A 268 7.89 -10.36 1.53
C LEU A 268 7.81 -11.87 1.67
N TYR A 269 6.62 -12.45 1.48
CA TYR A 269 6.43 -13.89 1.47
C TYR A 269 7.20 -14.54 0.31
N ASP A 270 6.99 -14.05 -0.91
CA ASP A 270 7.64 -14.59 -2.10
C ASP A 270 9.16 -14.39 -2.07
N ASN A 271 9.64 -13.38 -1.35
CA ASN A 271 11.07 -13.14 -1.11
C ASN A 271 11.78 -14.31 -0.40
N MET A 272 11.04 -15.11 0.39
CA MET A 272 11.59 -16.33 0.99
C MET A 272 12.01 -17.36 -0.06
N TYR A 273 11.41 -17.32 -1.25
CA TYR A 273 11.68 -18.25 -2.35
C TYR A 273 12.70 -17.69 -3.34
N ARG A 274 13.14 -16.44 -3.15
CA ARG A 274 14.26 -15.87 -3.90
C ARG A 274 15.55 -16.49 -3.36
N ASP A 275 16.30 -17.17 -4.22
CA ASP A 275 17.62 -17.76 -3.92
C ASP A 275 17.64 -18.82 -2.80
N VAL A 276 16.65 -19.73 -2.76
CA VAL A 276 16.58 -20.85 -1.79
C VAL A 276 17.81 -21.75 -1.75
N ASN A 277 18.64 -21.73 -2.80
CA ASN A 277 19.87 -22.51 -2.90
C ASN A 277 21.10 -21.77 -2.35
N SER A 278 20.96 -20.55 -1.82
CA SER A 278 22.08 -19.81 -1.22
C SER A 278 22.58 -20.52 0.04
N ILE A 279 23.90 -20.64 0.20
CA ILE A 279 24.51 -21.20 1.43
C ILE A 279 24.22 -20.35 2.68
N PHE A 280 23.86 -19.07 2.48
CA PHE A 280 23.47 -18.15 3.55
C PHE A 280 21.96 -18.16 3.82
N TYR A 281 21.23 -19.06 3.18
CA TYR A 281 19.81 -19.26 3.39
C TYR A 281 19.59 -20.07 4.67
N ILE A 282 19.02 -19.41 5.69
CA ILE A 282 18.95 -19.97 7.06
C ILE A 282 17.52 -20.21 7.55
N CYS A 283 16.50 -19.97 6.73
CA CYS A 283 15.12 -19.92 7.18
C CYS A 283 14.28 -21.09 6.69
N LYS A 284 13.47 -21.66 7.59
CA LYS A 284 12.53 -22.71 7.24
C LYS A 284 11.31 -22.08 6.57
N TYR A 285 11.29 -22.05 5.25
CA TYR A 285 10.16 -21.54 4.49
C TYR A 285 9.00 -22.54 4.44
N PRO A 286 7.75 -22.08 4.21
CA PRO A 286 6.61 -22.95 4.00
C PRO A 286 6.81 -23.85 2.78
N ASP A 287 6.16 -25.01 2.77
CA ASP A 287 6.11 -25.83 1.56
C ASP A 287 5.47 -25.01 0.43
N VAL A 288 6.18 -24.92 -0.71
CA VAL A 288 5.73 -24.24 -1.93
C VAL A 288 4.40 -24.80 -2.44
N GLN A 289 4.07 -26.04 -2.08
CA GLN A 289 2.78 -26.67 -2.36
C GLN A 289 1.60 -26.00 -1.64
N ASN A 290 1.85 -25.08 -0.70
CA ASN A 290 0.83 -24.25 -0.07
C ASN A 290 0.50 -22.98 -0.88
N GLY A 291 1.20 -22.72 -1.99
CA GLY A 291 0.98 -21.55 -2.84
C GLY A 291 2.12 -20.53 -2.84
N LEU A 292 2.10 -19.62 -3.82
CA LEU A 292 2.95 -18.43 -3.92
C LEU A 292 2.06 -17.24 -4.29
N PHE A 293 2.43 -16.02 -3.91
CA PHE A 293 1.62 -14.84 -4.26
C PHE A 293 1.84 -14.34 -5.69
N TYR A 294 3.00 -14.62 -6.31
CA TYR A 294 3.43 -14.07 -7.61
C TYR A 294 3.64 -12.54 -7.62
N LEU A 295 4.20 -11.99 -6.54
CA LEU A 295 4.36 -10.55 -6.32
C LEU A 295 5.81 -10.06 -6.21
N ASN A 296 6.78 -10.96 -6.20
CA ASN A 296 8.21 -10.62 -6.19
C ASN A 296 8.82 -10.80 -7.58
N LEU A 297 9.17 -9.68 -8.22
CA LEU A 297 9.73 -9.65 -9.58
C LEU A 297 11.01 -10.48 -9.76
N PHE A 298 11.75 -10.72 -8.67
CA PHE A 298 13.03 -11.43 -8.69
C PHE A 298 12.91 -12.91 -8.34
N CYS A 299 11.70 -13.41 -8.06
CA CYS A 299 11.47 -14.82 -7.84
C CYS A 299 11.29 -15.54 -9.21
N ASP A 300 12.03 -16.63 -9.43
CA ASP A 300 11.91 -17.44 -10.63
C ASP A 300 10.77 -18.45 -10.49
N TYR A 301 9.53 -17.96 -10.68
CA TYR A 301 8.34 -18.77 -10.49
C TYR A 301 8.23 -19.97 -11.44
N LYS A 302 8.96 -19.99 -12.56
CA LYS A 302 8.94 -21.10 -13.52
C LYS A 302 9.48 -22.40 -12.93
N LYS A 303 10.26 -22.30 -11.85
CA LYS A 303 10.78 -23.46 -11.10
C LYS A 303 9.71 -24.14 -10.25
N PHE A 304 8.59 -23.48 -10.00
CA PHE A 304 7.52 -23.98 -9.16
C PHE A 304 6.30 -24.31 -10.01
N SER A 305 5.93 -25.58 -10.07
CA SER A 305 4.64 -25.99 -10.65
C SER A 305 3.58 -25.96 -9.55
N ILE A 306 2.79 -24.88 -9.52
CA ILE A 306 1.76 -24.66 -8.50
C ILE A 306 0.43 -24.40 -9.18
N ASP A 307 -0.60 -25.07 -8.68
CA ASP A 307 -1.98 -24.86 -9.11
C ASP A 307 -2.46 -23.42 -8.82
N LYS A 308 -3.12 -22.80 -9.80
CA LYS A 308 -3.72 -21.47 -9.68
C LYS A 308 -4.77 -21.40 -8.56
N GLU A 309 -5.50 -22.49 -8.29
CA GLU A 309 -6.47 -22.56 -7.18
C GLU A 309 -5.77 -22.39 -5.83
N LYS A 310 -4.63 -23.04 -5.61
CA LYS A 310 -3.84 -22.90 -4.38
C LYS A 310 -3.29 -21.49 -4.22
N VAL A 311 -2.84 -20.88 -5.32
CA VAL A 311 -2.38 -19.50 -5.35
C VAL A 311 -3.49 -18.54 -4.95
N ASN A 312 -4.67 -18.68 -5.55
CA ASN A 312 -5.82 -17.84 -5.25
C ASN A 312 -6.35 -18.09 -3.83
N ASN A 313 -6.28 -19.32 -3.32
CA ASN A 313 -6.58 -19.62 -1.92
C ASN A 313 -5.65 -18.84 -0.98
N LEU A 314 -4.33 -18.93 -1.19
CA LEU A 314 -3.36 -18.18 -0.39
C LEU A 314 -3.57 -16.66 -0.49
N ARG A 315 -3.82 -16.14 -1.70
CA ARG A 315 -4.10 -14.71 -1.95
C ARG A 315 -5.35 -14.23 -1.18
N SER A 316 -6.40 -15.04 -1.16
CA SER A 316 -7.65 -14.72 -0.45
C SER A 316 -7.47 -14.61 1.07
N GLN A 317 -6.61 -15.46 1.66
CA GLN A 317 -6.28 -15.42 3.09
C GLN A 317 -5.62 -14.10 3.53
N TRP A 318 -5.06 -13.36 2.57
CA TRP A 318 -4.41 -12.07 2.78
C TRP A 318 -5.12 -10.94 2.05
N ASN A 319 -6.39 -11.10 1.65
CA ASN A 319 -7.15 -10.05 0.96
C ASN A 319 -6.44 -9.50 -0.29
N ILE A 320 -5.78 -10.35 -1.05
CA ILE A 320 -5.21 -10.02 -2.35
C ILE A 320 -6.15 -10.56 -3.44
N VAL A 321 -6.48 -9.73 -4.44
CA VAL A 321 -7.24 -10.16 -5.63
C VAL A 321 -6.64 -11.41 -6.28
N GLU A 322 -7.48 -12.22 -6.93
CA GLU A 322 -7.06 -13.38 -7.70
C GLU A 322 -6.10 -13.04 -8.84
N VAL A 323 -5.33 -14.04 -9.29
CA VAL A 323 -4.35 -13.90 -10.38
C VAL A 323 -5.01 -13.44 -11.69
N GLU A 324 -6.25 -13.82 -11.93
CA GLU A 324 -7.05 -13.42 -13.09
C GLU A 324 -7.19 -11.89 -13.20
N VAL A 325 -7.40 -11.21 -12.06
CA VAL A 325 -7.48 -9.75 -12.03
C VAL A 325 -6.12 -9.16 -12.41
N ASP A 326 -5.02 -9.68 -11.86
CA ASP A 326 -3.68 -9.22 -12.20
C ASP A 326 -3.35 -9.46 -13.69
N GLU A 327 -3.74 -10.60 -14.26
CA GLU A 327 -3.62 -10.91 -15.70
C GLU A 327 -4.37 -9.88 -16.55
N LYS A 328 -5.59 -9.50 -16.16
CA LYS A 328 -6.36 -8.46 -16.85
C LYS A 328 -5.77 -7.07 -16.68
N LYS A 329 -5.29 -6.71 -15.49
CA LYS A 329 -4.59 -5.43 -15.26
C LYS A 329 -3.36 -5.30 -16.15
N LYS A 330 -2.58 -6.37 -16.34
CA LYS A 330 -1.44 -6.39 -17.27
C LYS A 330 -1.87 -6.13 -18.71
N GLN A 331 -2.94 -6.79 -19.17
CA GLN A 331 -3.51 -6.53 -20.51
C GLN A 331 -3.96 -5.06 -20.66
N PHE A 332 -4.50 -4.45 -19.61
CA PHE A 332 -4.88 -3.03 -19.61
C PHE A 332 -3.67 -2.09 -19.65
N GLU A 333 -2.59 -2.39 -18.91
CA GLU A 333 -1.34 -1.63 -19.02
C GLU A 333 -0.80 -1.67 -20.46
N GLU A 334 -0.78 -2.86 -21.08
CA GLU A 334 -0.26 -3.08 -22.44
C GLU A 334 -1.09 -2.41 -23.54
N LYS A 335 -2.43 -2.50 -23.45
CA LYS A 335 -3.32 -2.09 -24.53
C LYS A 335 -3.86 -0.67 -24.42
N TYR A 336 -4.03 -0.18 -23.19
CA TYR A 336 -4.86 1.01 -22.93
C TYR A 336 -4.09 2.12 -22.19
N GLY A 337 -2.79 1.94 -21.95
CA GLY A 337 -1.94 2.97 -21.34
C GLY A 337 -2.11 3.11 -19.83
N PHE A 338 -2.76 2.14 -19.17
CA PHE A 338 -2.81 2.10 -17.71
C PHE A 338 -1.42 1.88 -17.11
N LYS A 339 -1.23 2.35 -15.87
CA LYS A 339 -0.11 1.97 -15.00
C LYS A 339 -0.68 1.53 -13.64
N LEU A 340 -0.77 0.23 -13.44
CA LEU A 340 -1.46 -0.44 -12.33
C LEU A 340 -0.52 -1.24 -11.43
N PHE A 341 0.70 -1.55 -11.88
CA PHE A 341 1.74 -2.21 -11.07
C PHE A 341 2.89 -1.25 -10.79
N TYR A 342 3.03 -0.82 -9.53
CA TYR A 342 4.03 0.12 -9.01
C TYR A 342 4.29 -0.15 -7.52
N GLY A 343 4.88 0.79 -6.79
CA GLY A 343 5.44 0.50 -5.47
C GLY A 343 6.78 -0.23 -5.53
N PHE A 344 7.22 -0.74 -4.38
CA PHE A 344 8.46 -1.51 -4.27
C PHE A 344 8.45 -2.72 -5.23
N TRP A 345 9.38 -2.76 -6.16
CA TRP A 345 9.48 -3.79 -7.21
C TRP A 345 8.20 -4.06 -8.01
N LYS A 346 7.34 -3.04 -8.15
CA LYS A 346 6.04 -3.15 -8.84
C LYS A 346 5.11 -4.19 -8.21
N CYS A 347 5.30 -4.53 -6.93
CA CYS A 347 4.49 -5.53 -6.26
C CYS A 347 3.07 -5.05 -5.97
N MET A 348 2.87 -3.73 -5.85
CA MET A 348 1.56 -3.17 -5.59
C MET A 348 0.79 -2.97 -6.88
#